data_AF-A0AA43JRG6-F1
#
_entry.id   AF-A0AA43JRG6-F1
#
_cell.length_a   1.000
_cell.length_b   1.000
_cell.length_c   1.000
_cell.angle_alpha   90.00
_cell.angle_beta   90.00
_cell.angle_gamma   90.00
#
_symmetry.space_group_name_H-M   'P 1'
#
loop_
_entity.id
_entity.type
_entity.pdbx_description
1 polymer ?
#
loop_
_entity_poly.entity_id
_entity_poly.type
_entity_poly.pdbx_seq_one_letter_code
_entity_poly.pdbx_strand_id
1 'polypeptide(L)' 'KWIKPIFKADKGTPPGYAELFCDPQTSGGLLISAPEKKAGKLLDLLHNEGNLASAVIGHVEKPGGPCVRLVP' A
#
# COMPACT_ATOMS: atom_id res chain seq x y z
N LYS A 1 -26.45 4.74 4.28
CA LYS A 1 -25.57 3.60 3.92
C LYS A 1 -24.18 3.93 4.50
N TRP A 2 -23.84 3.36 5.66
CA TRP A 2 -22.84 3.94 6.58
C TRP A 2 -21.37 3.61 6.29
N ILE A 3 -21.11 2.78 5.27
CA ILE A 3 -19.75 2.44 4.84
C ILE A 3 -19.66 2.75 3.34
N LYS A 4 -18.89 3.78 3.01
CA LYS A 4 -18.47 4.05 1.63
C LYS A 4 -17.22 3.19 1.34
N PRO A 5 -17.08 2.57 0.16
CA PRO A 5 -15.88 1.81 -0.15
C PRO A 5 -14.65 2.73 -0.08
N ILE A 6 -13.69 2.36 0.76
CA ILE A 6 -12.44 3.09 0.98
C ILE A 6 -11.43 2.83 -0.14
N PHE A 7 -11.65 1.82 -0.98
CA PHE A 7 -10.80 1.51 -2.11
C PHE A 7 -11.58 1.20 -3.39
N LYS A 8 -10.87 1.19 -4.52
CA LYS A 8 -11.37 0.73 -5.82
C LYS A 8 -10.30 -0.17 -6.47
N ALA A 9 -10.71 -1.32 -6.99
CA ALA A 9 -9.86 -2.14 -7.84
C ALA A 9 -10.06 -1.75 -9.32
N ASP A 10 -8.97 -1.53 -10.03
CA ASP A 10 -9.01 -1.22 -11.45
C ASP A 10 -9.27 -2.49 -12.29
N LYS A 11 -9.67 -2.28 -13.55
CA LYS A 11 -9.84 -3.40 -14.47
C LYS A 11 -8.50 -4.09 -14.69
N GLY A 12 -8.49 -5.42 -14.55
CA GLY A 12 -7.28 -6.23 -14.70
C GLY A 12 -6.59 -6.59 -13.38
N THR A 13 -7.02 -6.02 -12.25
CA THR A 13 -6.55 -6.48 -10.94
C THR A 13 -6.89 -7.99 -10.78
N PRO A 14 -5.93 -8.84 -10.37
CA PRO A 14 -6.18 -10.26 -10.27
C PRO A 14 -7.31 -10.61 -9.28
N PRO A 15 -8.05 -11.71 -9.50
CA PRO A 15 -9.03 -12.22 -8.54
C PRO A 15 -8.37 -12.46 -7.17
N GLY A 16 -9.07 -12.15 -6.08
CA GLY A 16 -8.56 -12.35 -4.71
C GLY A 16 -7.76 -11.17 -4.14
N TYR A 17 -7.35 -10.20 -4.96
CA TYR A 17 -6.54 -9.06 -4.47
C TYR A 17 -7.35 -8.09 -3.61
N ALA A 18 -8.65 -7.92 -3.89
CA ALA A 18 -9.51 -7.08 -3.07
C ALA A 18 -9.73 -7.71 -1.68
N GLU A 19 -9.87 -9.03 -1.64
CA GLU A 19 -9.97 -9.84 -0.43
C GLU A 19 -8.66 -9.78 0.36
N LEU A 20 -7.52 -10.00 -0.30
CA LEU A 20 -6.19 -9.88 0.32
C LEU A 20 -5.93 -8.49 0.89
N PHE A 21 -6.30 -7.44 0.15
CA PHE A 21 -6.15 -6.05 0.62
C PHE A 21 -6.97 -5.76 1.88
N CYS A 22 -8.08 -6.46 2.07
CA CYS A 22 -8.97 -6.31 3.22
C CYS A 22 -8.75 -7.38 4.30
N ASP A 23 -7.74 -8.23 4.15
CA ASP A 23 -7.47 -9.33 5.08
C ASP A 23 -6.99 -8.79 6.44
N PRO A 24 -7.63 -9.19 7.56
CA PRO A 24 -7.23 -8.71 8.88
C PRO A 24 -5.81 -9.17 9.24
N GLN A 25 -4.94 -8.22 9.58
CA GLN A 25 -3.56 -8.51 9.94
C GLN A 25 -3.41 -8.66 11.47
N THR A 26 -2.88 -9.80 11.92
CA THR A 26 -2.42 -9.98 13.30
C THR A 26 -0.94 -9.65 13.39
N SER A 27 -0.55 -8.72 14.26
CA SER A 27 0.84 -8.25 14.38
C SER A 27 1.44 -7.79 13.04
N GLY A 28 0.67 -7.03 12.27
CA GLY A 28 1.10 -6.52 10.97
C GLY A 28 2.32 -5.60 11.03
N GLY A 29 2.86 -5.27 9.85
CA GLY A 29 3.98 -4.35 9.71
C GLY A 29 3.59 -2.88 9.86
N LEU A 30 4.58 -2.01 9.65
CA LEU A 30 4.38 -0.56 9.60
C LEU A 30 4.05 -0.13 8.16
N LEU A 31 3.03 0.72 8.00
CA LEU A 31 2.75 1.43 6.76
C LEU A 31 3.17 2.90 6.93
N ILE A 32 4.11 3.36 6.10
CA ILE A 32 4.68 4.71 6.19
C ILE A 32 4.63 5.39 4.83
N SER A 33 4.49 6.72 4.85
CA SER A 33 4.68 7.56 3.66
C SER A 33 5.98 8.35 3.78
N ALA A 34 6.70 8.48 2.68
CA ALA A 34 7.93 9.24 2.59
C ALA A 34 7.94 10.05 1.29
N PRO A 35 8.69 11.16 1.21
CA PRO A 35 8.94 11.83 -0.06
C PRO A 35 9.49 10.84 -1.08
N GLU A 36 8.96 10.84 -2.31
CA GLU A 36 9.34 9.90 -3.38
C GLU A 36 10.86 9.80 -3.58
N LYS A 37 11.54 10.95 -3.59
CA LYS A 37 13.01 11.05 -3.71
C LYS A 37 13.79 10.39 -2.57
N LYS A 38 13.14 10.09 -1.44
CA LYS A 38 13.74 9.46 -0.26
C LYS A 38 13.28 8.01 -0.07
N ALA A 39 12.28 7.54 -0.80
CA ALA A 39 11.69 6.21 -0.62
C ALA A 39 12.72 5.08 -0.83
N GLY A 40 13.53 5.18 -1.90
CA GLY A 40 14.61 4.21 -2.15
C GLY A 40 15.65 4.18 -1.03
N LYS A 41 16.17 5.34 -0.62
CA LYS A 41 17.14 5.42 0.48
C LYS A 41 16.59 4.88 1.80
N LEU A 42 15.30 5.11 2.09
CA LEU A 42 14.65 4.56 3.28
C LEU A 42 14.58 3.03 3.22
N LEU A 43 14.22 2.49 2.04
CA LEU A 43 14.18 1.05 1.81
C LEU A 43 15.56 0.40 2.03
N ASP A 44 16.61 1.01 1.47
CA ASP A 44 17.98 0.53 1.63
C ASP A 44 18.41 0.52 3.10
N LEU A 45 18.07 1.57 3.86
CA LEU A 45 18.35 1.63 5.30
C LEU A 45 17.63 0.52 6.07
N LEU A 46 16.35 0.28 5.78
CA LEU A 46 15.58 -0.79 6.42
C LEU A 46 16.16 -2.17 6.11
N HIS A 47 16.56 -2.40 4.86
CA HIS A 47 17.20 -3.64 4.45
C HIS A 47 18.55 -3.84 5.13
N ASN A 48 19.36 -2.79 5.26
CA ASN A 48 20.65 -2.83 5.95
C ASN A 48 20.51 -3.12 7.45
N GLU A 49 19.42 -2.68 8.08
CA GLU A 49 19.06 -3.00 9.47
C GLU A 49 18.42 -4.40 9.61
N GLY A 50 18.37 -5.19 8.53
CA GLY A 50 17.88 -6.56 8.52
C GLY A 50 16.39 -6.73 8.24
N ASN A 51 15.65 -5.64 7.99
CA ASN A 51 14.23 -5.71 7.62
C ASN A 51 14.07 -5.91 6.10
N LEU A 52 14.31 -7.13 5.63
CA LEU A 52 14.27 -7.46 4.19
C LEU A 52 12.85 -7.49 3.60
N ALA A 53 11.82 -7.56 4.43
CA ALA A 53 10.41 -7.61 4.00
C ALA A 53 9.83 -6.22 3.67
N SER A 54 10.56 -5.14 3.97
CA SER A 54 10.15 -3.79 3.62
C SER A 54 10.06 -3.63 2.10
N ALA A 55 9.03 -2.92 1.62
CA ALA A 55 8.79 -2.69 0.20
C ALA A 55 8.07 -1.35 -0.04
N VAL A 56 8.32 -0.75 -1.20
CA VAL A 56 7.48 0.33 -1.74
C VAL A 56 6.30 -0.30 -2.45
N ILE A 57 5.10 -0.16 -1.88
CA ILE A 57 3.87 -0.81 -2.37
C ILE A 57 2.91 0.14 -3.10
N GLY A 58 3.31 1.40 -3.31
CA GLY A 58 2.50 2.39 -4.01
C GLY A 58 2.97 3.82 -3.76
N HIS A 59 2.16 4.78 -4.20
CA HIS A 59 2.40 6.21 -4.05
C HIS A 59 1.12 6.95 -3.65
N VAL A 60 1.30 8.16 -3.11
CA VAL A 60 0.19 9.05 -2.76
C VAL A 60 -0.05 10.02 -3.92
N GLU A 61 -1.28 10.09 -4.43
CA GLU A 61 -1.69 11.06 -5.43
C GLU A 61 -2.36 12.29 -4.78
N LYS A 62 -2.61 13.33 -5.58
CA LYS A 62 -3.40 14.49 -5.13
C LYS A 62 -4.80 14.04 -4.68
N PRO A 63 -5.41 14.71 -3.70
CA PRO A 63 -6.79 14.42 -3.30
C PRO A 63 -7.76 14.52 -4.49
N GLY A 64 -8.77 13.65 -4.53
CA GLY A 64 -9.82 13.68 -5.57
C GLY A 64 -10.34 12.32 -6.07
N GLY A 65 -9.77 11.21 -5.60
CA GLY A 65 -10.15 9.85 -5.99
C GLY A 65 -10.62 8.97 -4.82
N PRO A 66 -10.71 7.63 -5.00
CA PRO A 66 -10.89 6.70 -3.88
C PRO A 66 -9.72 6.84 -2.88
N CYS A 67 -9.92 6.46 -1.61
CA CYS A 67 -8.86 6.56 -0.60
C CYS A 67 -7.65 5.69 -0.98
N VAL A 68 -7.89 4.52 -1.59
CA VAL A 68 -6.87 3.64 -2.17
C VAL A 68 -7.33 3.10 -3.54
N ARG A 69 -6.42 3.02 -4.51
CA ARG A 69 -6.67 2.40 -5.83
C ARG A 69 -5.76 1.18 -5.97
N LEU A 70 -6.35 0.00 -6.16
CA LEU A 70 -5.59 -1.22 -6.47
C LEU A 70 -5.38 -1.25 -7.98
N VAL A 71 -4.12 -1.31 -8.39
CA VAL A 71 -3.69 -1.36 -9.79
C VAL A 71 -3.18 -2.77 -10.13
N PRO A 72 -3.28 -3.23 -11.39
CA PRO A 72 -2.73 -4.51 -11.83
C PRO A 72 -1.22 -4.61 -11.70
#